data_AF-A0A945AJW6-F1
#
_entry.id   AF-A0A945AJW6-F1
#
_cell.length_a   1.000
_cell.length_b   1.000
_cell.length_c   1.000
_cell.angle_alpha   90.00
_cell.angle_beta   90.00
_cell.angle_gamma   90.00
#
_symmetry.space_group_name_H-M   'P 1'
#
loop_
_entity.id
_entity.type
_entity.pdbx_description
1 polymer ?
#
loop_
_entity_poly.entity_id
_entity_poly.type
_entity_poly.pdbx_seq_one_letter_code
_entity_poly.pdbx_strand_id
1 'polypeptide(L)'
;MPKPLEVTITVGTSFSIGGAFENPDKFKPIAERSVLCDGNGLDFMLDTFDQYKTNASFFIECANHYYFGDGPMKSIVDKIQAHGQDTQLMINPGWFYYDKSASYSQNDSCVERDYAELKTIFEKSIAAFKRMTGKKPDAIRTGNCQIDKQVYKIMAELDIAISS
;
A
#
# COMPACT_ATOMS: atom_id res chain seq x y z
N MET A 1 -16.97 -32.90 11.48
CA MET A 1 -15.76 -32.30 12.09
C MET A 1 -15.87 -30.79 11.93
N PRO A 2 -15.59 -29.99 12.97
CA PRO A 2 -15.56 -28.53 12.82
C PRO A 2 -14.44 -28.14 11.84
N LYS A 3 -14.63 -27.05 11.11
CA LYS A 3 -13.56 -26.50 10.27
C LYS A 3 -12.40 -26.06 11.17
N PRO A 4 -11.14 -26.33 10.78
CA PRO A 4 -9.99 -25.84 11.52
C PRO A 4 -9.97 -24.31 11.52
N LEU A 5 -9.31 -23.71 12.52
CA LEU A 5 -9.04 -22.28 12.55
C LEU A 5 -8.09 -21.93 11.40
N GLU A 6 -8.47 -20.95 10.60
CA GLU A 6 -7.62 -20.36 9.57
C GLU A 6 -6.99 -19.07 10.11
N VAL A 7 -5.68 -18.91 9.94
CA VAL A 7 -4.92 -17.75 10.40
C VAL A 7 -4.17 -17.16 9.21
N THR A 8 -4.36 -15.86 8.97
CA THR A 8 -3.67 -15.13 7.91
C THR A 8 -2.84 -14.02 8.53
N ILE A 9 -1.56 -13.92 8.14
CA ILE A 9 -0.68 -12.82 8.50
C ILE A 9 -0.66 -11.82 7.36
N THR A 10 -0.82 -10.53 7.69
CA THR A 10 -0.76 -9.46 6.70
C THR A 10 0.13 -8.33 7.18
N VAL A 11 0.83 -7.68 6.25
CA VAL A 11 1.83 -6.65 6.57
C VAL A 11 1.55 -5.39 5.76
N GLY A 12 1.36 -4.25 6.43
CA GLY A 12 1.30 -2.95 5.75
C GLY A 12 2.71 -2.51 5.36
N THR A 13 2.93 -2.20 4.08
CA THR A 13 4.23 -1.83 3.52
C THR A 13 4.14 -0.47 2.86
N SER A 14 4.69 0.55 3.50
CA SER A 14 4.68 1.93 3.00
C SER A 14 5.97 2.66 3.32
N PHE A 15 6.31 3.59 2.43
CA PHE A 15 7.27 4.64 2.74
C PHE A 15 6.69 5.64 3.74
N SER A 16 7.58 6.40 4.38
CA SER A 16 7.17 7.41 5.35
C SER A 16 7.13 8.79 4.70
N ILE A 17 6.07 9.56 4.96
CA ILE A 17 6.05 11.00 4.66
C ILE A 17 7.14 11.75 5.45
N GLY A 18 7.63 11.19 6.55
CA GLY A 18 8.76 11.73 7.30
C GLY A 18 8.50 13.09 7.96
N GLY A 19 7.23 13.50 8.11
CA GLY A 19 6.85 14.83 8.60
C GLY A 19 6.91 15.94 7.55
N ALA A 20 7.11 15.60 6.27
CA ALA A 20 7.21 16.59 5.18
C ALA A 20 5.94 17.43 4.98
N PHE A 21 4.76 16.93 5.37
CA PHE A 21 3.53 17.73 5.32
C PHE A 21 3.48 18.81 6.41
N GLU A 22 4.07 18.56 7.58
CA GLU A 22 4.09 19.52 8.68
C GLU A 22 5.23 20.55 8.53
N ASN A 23 6.42 20.09 8.11
CA ASN A 23 7.61 20.94 8.00
C ASN A 23 8.43 20.61 6.72
N PRO A 24 7.92 20.98 5.53
CA PRO A 24 8.53 20.60 4.24
C PRO A 24 9.95 21.15 4.03
N ASP A 25 10.31 22.27 4.67
CA ASP A 25 11.65 22.85 4.55
C ASP A 25 12.71 22.07 5.35
N LYS A 26 12.27 21.30 6.36
CA LYS A 26 13.14 20.56 7.27
C LYS A 26 13.16 19.06 6.98
N PHE A 27 12.02 18.51 6.56
CA PHE A 27 11.83 17.08 6.41
C PHE A 27 11.46 16.69 4.99
N LYS A 28 11.89 15.49 4.61
CA LYS A 28 11.57 14.88 3.32
C LYS A 28 11.01 13.48 3.55
N PRO A 29 10.16 12.99 2.64
CA PRO A 29 9.75 11.61 2.64
C PRO A 29 10.95 10.65 2.65
N ILE A 30 10.78 9.51 3.32
CA ILE A 30 11.79 8.48 3.52
C ILE A 30 11.33 7.22 2.79
N ALA A 31 12.14 6.76 1.83
CA ALA A 31 11.86 5.58 1.01
C ALA A 31 12.25 4.27 1.74
N GLU A 32 13.11 3.44 1.13
CA GLU A 32 13.36 2.04 1.51
C GLU A 32 13.75 1.87 2.97
N ARG A 33 14.47 2.83 3.55
CA ARG A 33 14.87 2.80 4.97
C ARG A 33 13.68 2.62 5.92
N SER A 34 12.51 3.20 5.63
CA SER A 34 11.34 3.07 6.50
C SER A 34 10.71 1.67 6.48
N VAL A 35 11.03 0.85 5.49
CA VAL A 35 10.55 -0.53 5.32
C VAL A 35 11.61 -1.53 5.75
N LEU A 36 12.88 -1.26 5.44
CA LEU A 36 13.99 -2.15 5.75
C LEU A 36 14.42 -2.09 7.22
N CYS A 37 14.23 -0.94 7.89
CA CYS A 37 14.56 -0.71 9.30
C CYS A 37 15.96 -1.22 9.69
N ASP A 38 16.97 -0.89 8.88
CA ASP A 38 18.37 -1.30 9.06
C ASP A 38 18.52 -2.82 9.27
N GLY A 39 17.72 -3.62 8.55
CA GLY A 39 17.70 -5.09 8.58
C GLY A 39 16.64 -5.71 9.50
N ASN A 40 16.02 -4.91 10.38
CA ASN A 40 15.02 -5.40 11.35
C ASN A 40 13.57 -5.24 10.86
N GLY A 41 13.38 -4.82 9.60
CA GLY A 41 12.07 -4.62 8.98
C GLY A 41 11.74 -5.77 8.05
N LEU A 42 11.58 -5.46 6.77
CA LEU A 42 11.19 -6.42 5.73
C LEU A 42 12.08 -7.67 5.72
N ASP A 43 13.40 -7.50 5.77
CA ASP A 43 14.36 -8.62 5.65
C ASP A 43 14.16 -9.62 6.79
N PHE A 44 14.10 -9.13 8.03
CA PHE A 44 13.79 -9.96 9.19
C PHE A 44 12.45 -10.70 9.05
N MET A 45 11.40 -10.02 8.55
CA MET A 45 10.09 -10.65 8.35
C MET A 45 10.14 -11.76 7.30
N LEU A 46 10.76 -11.51 6.14
CA LEU A 46 10.87 -12.49 5.05
C LEU A 46 11.69 -13.70 5.49
N ASP A 47 12.84 -13.49 6.13
CA ASP A 47 13.68 -14.56 6.66
C ASP A 47 12.93 -15.40 7.71
N THR A 48 12.13 -14.75 8.56
CA THR A 48 11.29 -15.41 9.56
C THR A 48 10.20 -16.25 8.89
N PHE A 49 9.50 -15.69 7.90
CA PHE A 49 8.46 -16.41 7.18
C PHE A 49 9.02 -17.64 6.44
N ASP A 50 10.20 -17.52 5.82
CA ASP A 50 10.87 -18.65 5.17
C ASP A 50 11.28 -19.73 6.18
N GLN A 51 11.87 -19.34 7.31
CA GLN A 51 12.29 -20.27 8.36
C GLN A 51 11.11 -21.12 8.85
N TYR A 52 9.95 -20.50 9.04
CA TYR A 52 8.74 -21.18 9.55
C TYR A 52 7.78 -21.64 8.44
N LYS A 53 8.16 -21.52 7.17
CA LYS A 53 7.33 -21.88 6.00
C LYS A 53 5.92 -21.27 6.08
N THR A 54 5.86 -20.01 6.47
CA THR A 54 4.62 -19.26 6.70
C THR A 54 4.35 -18.33 5.53
N ASN A 55 3.12 -18.34 5.03
CA ASN A 55 2.67 -17.41 4.00
C ASN A 55 2.09 -16.15 4.63
N ALA A 56 2.37 -15.00 4.03
CA ALA A 56 1.82 -13.70 4.38
C ALA A 56 1.42 -12.91 3.13
N SER A 57 0.49 -11.96 3.31
CA SER A 57 0.12 -10.98 2.28
C SER A 57 0.60 -9.59 2.67
N PHE A 58 1.42 -8.98 1.81
CA PHE A 58 1.96 -7.64 1.99
C PHE A 58 1.09 -6.62 1.23
N PHE A 59 0.49 -5.68 1.96
CA PHE A 59 -0.28 -4.59 1.41
C PHE A 59 0.65 -3.42 1.08
N ILE A 60 0.89 -3.20 -0.21
CA ILE A 60 1.89 -2.28 -0.75
C ILE A 60 1.26 -0.93 -1.06
N GLU A 61 1.80 0.14 -0.49
CA GLU A 61 1.50 1.50 -0.89
C GLU A 61 2.28 1.83 -2.18
N CYS A 62 1.58 2.18 -3.25
CA CYS A 62 2.23 2.45 -4.54
C CYS A 62 2.27 3.94 -4.91
N ALA A 63 1.40 4.79 -4.39
CA ALA A 63 1.31 6.21 -4.75
C ALA A 63 2.53 7.03 -4.29
N ASN A 64 3.41 6.52 -3.43
CA ASN A 64 4.73 7.11 -3.20
C ASN A 64 5.56 7.31 -4.48
N HIS A 65 5.21 6.61 -5.58
CA HIS A 65 5.83 6.79 -6.89
C HIS A 65 5.71 8.22 -7.42
N TYR A 66 4.71 9.01 -6.98
CA TYR A 66 4.61 10.43 -7.36
C TYR A 66 5.76 11.27 -6.80
N TYR A 67 6.42 10.80 -5.73
CA TYR A 67 7.60 11.46 -5.17
C TYR A 67 8.90 10.78 -5.57
N PHE A 68 8.97 9.44 -5.48
CA PHE A 68 10.22 8.69 -5.66
C PHE A 68 10.41 8.08 -7.06
N GLY A 69 9.37 8.09 -7.91
CA GLY A 69 9.29 7.22 -9.07
C GLY A 69 9.06 5.75 -8.66
N ASP A 70 8.95 4.87 -9.66
CA ASP A 70 8.60 3.46 -9.40
C ASP A 70 9.72 2.65 -8.76
N GLY A 71 10.98 2.98 -9.05
CA GLY A 71 12.15 2.15 -8.75
C GLY A 71 12.24 1.69 -7.28
N PRO A 72 12.20 2.62 -6.30
CA PRO A 72 12.32 2.29 -4.89
C PRO A 72 11.26 1.28 -4.40
N MET A 73 9.97 1.56 -4.60
CA MET A 73 8.93 0.63 -4.15
C MET A 73 8.88 -0.65 -5.00
N LYS A 74 9.23 -0.58 -6.29
CA LYS A 74 9.37 -1.77 -7.13
C LYS A 74 10.45 -2.71 -6.60
N SER A 75 11.58 -2.20 -6.11
CA SER A 75 12.62 -3.04 -5.50
C SER A 75 12.11 -3.76 -4.24
N ILE A 76 11.22 -3.14 -3.47
CA ILE A 76 10.57 -3.75 -2.31
C ILE A 76 9.60 -4.86 -2.74
N VAL A 77 8.76 -4.59 -3.74
CA VAL A 77 7.85 -5.58 -4.34
C VAL A 77 8.62 -6.79 -4.87
N ASP A 78 9.67 -6.56 -5.65
CA ASP A 78 10.47 -7.62 -6.26
C ASP A 78 11.10 -8.51 -5.18
N LYS A 79 11.54 -7.92 -4.06
CA LYS A 79 12.06 -8.67 -2.91
C LYS A 79 10.97 -9.55 -2.27
N ILE A 80 9.80 -9.00 -2.00
CA ILE A 80 8.66 -9.76 -1.43
C ILE A 80 8.28 -10.94 -2.34
N GLN A 81 8.16 -10.69 -3.64
CA GLN A 81 7.80 -11.72 -4.63
C GLN A 81 8.90 -12.77 -4.80
N ALA A 82 10.18 -12.40 -4.70
CA ALA A 82 11.31 -13.34 -4.76
C ALA A 82 11.30 -14.35 -3.59
N HIS A 83 10.74 -13.97 -2.44
CA HIS A 83 10.49 -14.87 -1.30
C HIS A 83 9.13 -15.59 -1.40
N GLY A 84 8.45 -15.53 -2.54
CA GLY A 84 7.20 -16.24 -2.79
C GLY A 84 5.98 -15.72 -2.00
N GLN A 85 6.08 -14.52 -1.41
CA GLN A 85 5.02 -13.94 -0.61
C GLN A 85 3.99 -13.20 -1.50
N ASP A 86 2.75 -13.08 -1.01
CA ASP A 86 1.68 -12.40 -1.74
C ASP A 86 1.79 -10.88 -1.58
N THR A 87 1.44 -10.15 -2.65
CA THR A 87 1.35 -8.68 -2.64
C THR A 87 -0.08 -8.26 -2.96
N GLN A 88 -0.60 -7.31 -2.17
CA GLN A 88 -1.92 -6.70 -2.29
C GLN A 88 -1.80 -5.18 -2.19
N LEU A 89 -2.87 -4.42 -2.47
CA LEU A 89 -2.77 -2.97 -2.58
C LEU A 89 -3.15 -2.27 -1.26
N MET A 90 -2.28 -1.37 -0.79
CA MET A 90 -2.61 -0.39 0.23
C MET A 90 -2.85 0.98 -0.41
N ILE A 91 -3.87 1.70 0.04
CA ILE A 91 -4.20 3.04 -0.47
C ILE A 91 -4.03 4.06 0.64
N ASN A 92 -3.04 4.93 0.46
CA ASN A 92 -2.77 6.11 1.29
C ASN A 92 -2.94 7.37 0.41
N PRO A 93 -4.15 7.98 0.39
CA PRO A 93 -4.45 9.19 -0.40
C PRO A 93 -3.45 10.33 -0.25
N GLY A 94 -2.79 10.48 0.90
CA GLY A 94 -1.88 11.58 1.18
C GLY A 94 -0.72 11.65 0.19
N TRP A 95 -0.25 10.52 -0.35
CA TRP A 95 0.82 10.50 -1.35
C TRP A 95 0.43 11.16 -2.68
N PHE A 96 -0.86 11.23 -2.99
CA PHE A 96 -1.34 11.95 -4.18
C PHE A 96 -1.10 13.45 -4.11
N TYR A 97 -0.79 14.02 -2.93
CA TYR A 97 -0.31 15.40 -2.83
C TYR A 97 0.88 15.70 -3.75
N TYR A 98 1.71 14.70 -4.05
CA TYR A 98 2.84 14.85 -4.96
C TYR A 98 2.46 14.69 -6.45
N ASP A 99 1.28 14.16 -6.75
CA ASP A 99 0.74 14.11 -8.12
C ASP A 99 0.40 15.53 -8.60
N LYS A 100 1.01 15.94 -9.72
CA LYS A 100 0.83 17.29 -10.30
C LYS A 100 -0.33 17.39 -11.29
N SER A 101 -1.05 16.29 -11.55
CA SER A 101 -2.19 16.29 -12.48
C SER A 101 -3.47 16.91 -11.89
N ALA A 102 -3.56 16.99 -10.56
CA ALA A 102 -4.68 17.62 -9.86
C ALA A 102 -4.26 18.15 -8.49
N SER A 103 -5.17 18.85 -7.79
CA SER A 103 -4.94 19.36 -6.44
C SER A 103 -5.46 18.36 -5.42
N TYR A 104 -4.58 17.50 -4.92
CA TYR A 104 -4.91 16.54 -3.86
C TYR A 104 -4.59 17.09 -2.47
N SER A 105 -5.37 16.69 -1.47
CA SER A 105 -5.12 17.05 -0.07
C SER A 105 -3.99 16.21 0.54
N GLN A 106 -3.33 16.75 1.57
CA GLN A 106 -2.35 16.02 2.39
C GLN A 106 -3.00 15.05 3.40
N ASN A 107 -4.33 15.13 3.56
CA ASN A 107 -5.06 14.20 4.41
C ASN A 107 -4.91 12.78 3.83
N ASP A 108 -4.73 11.78 4.69
CA ASP A 108 -4.56 10.38 4.30
C ASP A 108 -5.83 9.55 4.50
N SER A 109 -6.94 10.16 4.92
CA SER A 109 -8.22 9.48 5.12
C SER A 109 -8.93 9.21 3.81
N CYS A 110 -9.46 7.99 3.60
CA CYS A 110 -10.43 7.73 2.52
C CYS A 110 -11.88 8.12 2.90
N VAL A 111 -12.15 8.37 4.17
CA VAL A 111 -13.49 8.74 4.68
C VAL A 111 -13.82 10.17 4.29
N GLU A 112 -15.08 10.43 3.93
CA GLU A 112 -15.63 11.76 3.60
C GLU A 112 -14.99 12.43 2.37
N ARG A 113 -14.23 11.70 1.55
CA ARG A 113 -13.78 12.19 0.25
C ARG A 113 -14.92 12.23 -0.75
N ASP A 114 -14.81 13.12 -1.73
CA ASP A 114 -15.66 13.08 -2.90
C ASP A 114 -15.51 11.74 -3.64
N TYR A 115 -16.63 11.19 -4.12
CA TYR A 115 -16.67 9.91 -4.79
C TYR A 115 -15.76 9.87 -6.04
N ALA A 116 -15.78 10.93 -6.86
CA ALA A 116 -15.03 10.95 -8.12
C ALA A 116 -13.52 11.10 -7.85
N GLU A 117 -13.14 11.91 -6.86
CA GLU A 117 -11.75 11.97 -6.38
C GLU A 117 -11.28 10.60 -5.88
N LEU A 118 -12.05 9.97 -4.98
CA LEU A 118 -11.70 8.69 -4.39
C LEU A 118 -11.61 7.58 -5.44
N LYS A 119 -12.53 7.56 -6.41
CA LYS A 119 -12.48 6.61 -7.53
C LYS A 119 -11.21 6.79 -8.36
N THR A 120 -10.85 8.03 -8.66
CA THR A 120 -9.62 8.36 -9.40
C THR A 120 -8.37 7.88 -8.63
N ILE A 121 -8.35 8.08 -7.32
CA ILE A 121 -7.28 7.59 -6.44
C ILE A 121 -7.17 6.06 -6.51
N PHE A 122 -8.28 5.34 -6.45
CA PHE A 122 -8.30 3.88 -6.54
C PHE A 122 -7.81 3.38 -7.89
N GLU A 123 -8.33 3.95 -8.99
CA GLU A 123 -7.93 3.58 -10.35
C GLU A 123 -6.43 3.81 -10.58
N LYS A 124 -5.90 4.97 -10.18
CA LYS A 124 -4.47 5.28 -10.27
C LYS A 124 -3.63 4.35 -9.41
N SER A 125 -4.08 4.04 -8.19
CA SER A 125 -3.37 3.12 -7.28
C SER A 125 -3.33 1.70 -7.83
N ILE A 126 -4.43 1.19 -8.38
CA ILE A 126 -4.49 -0.13 -9.04
C ILE A 126 -3.58 -0.17 -10.27
N ALA A 127 -3.54 0.90 -11.06
CA ALA A 127 -2.66 1.00 -12.22
C ALA A 127 -1.18 0.99 -11.82
N ALA A 128 -0.81 1.74 -10.77
CA ALA A 128 0.54 1.73 -10.21
C ALA A 128 0.93 0.35 -9.67
N PHE A 129 0.04 -0.26 -8.89
CA PHE A 129 0.24 -1.61 -8.36
C PHE A 129 0.44 -2.63 -9.48
N LYS A 130 -0.43 -2.67 -10.49
CA LYS A 130 -0.31 -3.59 -11.62
C LYS A 130 1.00 -3.42 -12.38
N ARG A 131 1.46 -2.18 -12.54
CA ARG A 131 2.74 -1.89 -13.19
C ARG A 131 3.94 -2.40 -12.38
N MET A 132 3.88 -2.32 -11.05
CA MET A 132 4.98 -2.76 -10.16
C MET A 132 4.98 -4.26 -9.89
N THR A 133 3.80 -4.88 -9.71
CA THR A 133 3.66 -6.29 -9.28
C THR A 133 3.35 -7.26 -10.43
N GLY A 134 2.91 -6.74 -11.58
CA GLY A 134 2.46 -7.54 -12.73
C GLY A 134 1.02 -8.08 -12.61
N LYS A 135 0.32 -7.85 -11.50
CA LYS A 135 -1.07 -8.33 -11.30
C LYS A 135 -2.03 -7.24 -10.80
N LYS A 136 -3.33 -7.44 -11.03
CA LYS A 136 -4.38 -6.65 -10.35
C LYS A 136 -4.42 -7.09 -8.87
N PRO A 137 -4.66 -6.19 -7.89
CA PRO A 137 -4.85 -6.62 -6.51
C PRO A 137 -6.18 -7.36 -6.36
N ASP A 138 -6.19 -8.35 -5.48
CA ASP A 138 -7.39 -9.10 -5.09
C ASP A 138 -8.04 -8.48 -3.84
N ALA A 139 -7.19 -7.87 -3.00
CA ALA A 139 -7.55 -7.20 -1.77
C ALA A 139 -7.01 -5.76 -1.72
N ILE A 140 -7.79 -4.87 -1.10
CA ILE A 140 -7.39 -3.51 -0.78
C ILE A 140 -7.46 -3.28 0.72
N ARG A 141 -6.45 -2.58 1.25
CA ARG A 141 -6.45 -1.98 2.60
C ARG A 141 -6.35 -0.47 2.48
N THR A 142 -7.21 0.27 3.16
CA THR A 142 -7.06 1.73 3.26
C THR A 142 -6.12 2.11 4.39
N GLY A 143 -5.38 3.20 4.21
CA GLY A 143 -4.57 3.81 5.25
C GLY A 143 -5.34 4.01 6.54
N ASN A 144 -4.72 3.69 7.68
CA ASN A 144 -5.31 3.81 9.02
C ASN A 144 -6.67 3.09 9.18
N CYS A 145 -6.99 2.13 8.30
CA CYS A 145 -8.29 1.45 8.23
C CYS A 145 -9.48 2.41 8.12
N GLN A 146 -9.26 3.61 7.57
CA GLN A 146 -10.30 4.62 7.40
C GLN A 146 -11.12 4.26 6.17
N ILE A 147 -12.36 3.82 6.38
CA ILE A 147 -13.23 3.31 5.33
C ILE A 147 -14.67 3.79 5.54
N ASP A 148 -15.36 4.11 4.44
CA ASP A 148 -16.79 4.42 4.44
C ASP A 148 -17.52 3.67 3.31
N LYS A 149 -18.81 3.96 3.14
CA LYS A 149 -19.65 3.32 2.10
C LYS A 149 -19.15 3.58 0.67
N GLN A 150 -18.44 4.67 0.42
CA GLN A 150 -17.97 5.02 -0.92
C GLN A 150 -16.84 4.10 -1.34
N VAL A 151 -15.93 3.77 -0.42
CA VAL A 151 -14.86 2.80 -0.66
C VAL A 151 -15.44 1.47 -1.15
N TYR A 152 -16.45 0.93 -0.48
CA TYR A 152 -17.08 -0.34 -0.89
C TYR A 152 -17.76 -0.25 -2.25
N LYS A 153 -18.40 0.88 -2.59
CA LYS A 153 -18.99 1.08 -3.93
C LYS A 153 -17.92 1.08 -5.01
N ILE A 154 -16.82 1.80 -4.78
CA ILE A 154 -15.70 1.89 -5.72
C ILE A 154 -15.03 0.52 -5.88
N MET A 155 -14.80 -0.21 -4.78
CA MET A 155 -14.25 -1.57 -4.85
C MET A 155 -15.15 -2.51 -5.66
N ALA A 156 -16.47 -2.46 -5.46
CA ALA A 156 -17.41 -3.26 -6.24
C ALA A 156 -17.38 -2.89 -7.74
N GLU A 157 -17.33 -1.60 -8.07
CA GLU A 157 -17.22 -1.14 -9.47
C GLU A 157 -15.89 -1.52 -10.14
N LEU A 158 -14.80 -1.52 -9.37
CA LEU A 158 -13.47 -1.88 -9.84
C LEU A 158 -13.19 -3.38 -9.73
N ASP A 159 -14.19 -4.18 -9.36
CA ASP A 159 -14.12 -5.64 -9.27
C ASP A 159 -12.98 -6.08 -8.31
N ILE A 160 -12.97 -5.50 -7.10
CA ILE A 160 -12.11 -5.87 -5.98
C ILE A 160 -12.98 -6.48 -4.89
N ALA A 161 -12.75 -7.75 -4.59
CA ALA A 161 -13.66 -8.54 -3.76
C ALA A 161 -13.38 -8.41 -2.25
N ILE A 162 -12.14 -8.09 -1.85
CA ILE A 162 -11.71 -8.18 -0.46
C ILE A 162 -11.26 -6.82 0.06
N SER A 163 -11.87 -6.38 1.16
CA SER A 163 -11.37 -5.28 1.99
C SER A 163 -10.70 -5.88 3.21
N SER A 164 -9.54 -5.34 3.60
CA SER A 164 -8.84 -5.73 4.84
C SER A 164 -8.47 -4.55 5.71
#